data_AF-A0A3C0G993-F1
#
_entry.id   AF-A0A3C0G993-F1
#
_cell.length_a   1.000
_cell.length_b   1.000
_cell.length_c   1.000
_cell.angle_alpha   90.00
_cell.angle_beta   90.00
_cell.angle_gamma   90.00
#
_symmetry.space_group_name_H-M   'P 1'
#
loop_
_entity.id
_entity.type
_entity.pdbx_description
1 polymer ?
#
loop_
_entity_poly.entity_id
_entity_poly.type
_entity_poly.pdbx_seq_one_letter_code
_entity_poly.pdbx_strand_id
1 'polypeptide(L)' 'CKFPTWKEFIETLAHEMVHLYQMAWLKDPYSNHNANFFAWKNKFKLAGLNLSRC' A
#
# COMPACT_ATOMS: atom_id res chain seq x y z
N CYS A 1 -1.45 17.68 11.66
CA CYS A 1 -1.77 16.36 11.10
C CYS A 1 -0.65 15.39 11.42
N LYS A 2 -0.88 14.44 12.32
CA LYS A 2 0.06 13.35 12.61
C LYS A 2 -0.73 12.05 12.54
N PHE A 3 -0.10 11.03 11.97
CA PHE A 3 -0.56 9.65 12.10
C PHE A 3 -0.77 9.34 13.60
N PRO A 4 -1.95 8.87 14.01
CA PRO A 4 -2.26 8.66 15.43
C PRO A 4 -1.29 7.68 16.11
N THR A 5 -0.77 6.73 15.34
CA THR A 5 0.24 5.76 15.78
C THR A 5 1.37 5.60 14.78
N TRP A 6 2.51 5.07 15.24
CA TRP A 6 3.60 4.65 14.36
C TRP A 6 3.15 3.59 13.36
N LYS A 7 2.25 2.68 13.79
CA LYS A 7 1.69 1.66 12.91
C LYS A 7 0.92 2.26 11.75
N GLU A 8 0.03 3.22 12.01
CA GLU A 8 -0.73 3.89 10.93
C GLU A 8 0.19 4.65 9.98
N PHE A 9 1.26 5.28 10.50
CA PHE A 9 2.27 5.90 9.64
C PHE A 9 2.89 4.89 8.68
N ILE A 10 3.33 3.74 9.20
CA ILE A 10 3.95 2.69 8.38
C ILE A 10 2.96 2.07 7.41
N GLU A 11 1.71 1.86 7.82
CA GLU A 11 0.65 1.34 6.95
C GLU A 11 0.34 2.30 5.80
N THR A 12 0.22 3.61 6.06
CA THR A 12 0.04 4.61 5.00
C THR A 12 1.27 4.69 4.10
N LEU A 13 2.48 4.74 4.66
CA LEU A 13 3.70 4.78 3.84
C LEU A 13 3.79 3.55 2.92
N ALA A 14 3.54 2.36 3.46
CA ALA A 14 3.58 1.13 2.68
C ALA A 14 2.47 1.11 1.61
N HIS A 15 1.26 1.61 1.91
CA HIS A 15 0.17 1.78 0.95
C HIS A 15 0.63 2.61 -0.26
N GLU A 16 1.20 3.78 -0.01
CA GLU A 16 1.68 4.67 -1.08
C GLU A 16 2.86 4.08 -1.86
N MET A 17 3.70 3.25 -1.22
CA MET A 17 4.77 2.52 -1.93
C MET A 17 4.22 1.48 -2.91
N VAL A 18 3.08 0.85 -2.62
CA VAL A 18 2.42 -0.07 -3.58
C VAL A 18 1.93 0.72 -4.78
N HIS A 19 1.33 1.90 -4.59
CA HIS A 19 0.95 2.80 -5.66
C HIS A 19 2.15 3.25 -6.50
N LEU A 20 3.24 3.64 -5.85
CA LEU A 20 4.49 3.98 -6.54
C LEU A 20 5.00 2.81 -7.38
N TYR A 21 4.93 1.57 -6.87
CA TYR A 21 5.30 0.37 -7.63
C TYR A 21 4.38 0.15 -8.85
N GLN A 22 3.06 0.37 -8.71
CA GLN A 22 2.11 0.29 -9.84
C GLN A 22 2.50 1.26 -10.95
N MET A 23 2.79 2.51 -10.61
CA MET A 23 3.17 3.54 -11.58
C MET A 23 4.56 3.29 -12.20
N ALA A 24 5.55 3.03 -11.35
CA ALA A 24 6.94 2.96 -11.77
C ALA A 24 7.28 1.65 -12.48
N TRP A 25 6.75 0.53 -12.01
CA TRP A 25 7.14 -0.80 -12.47
C TRP A 25 6.10 -1.44 -13.39
N LEU A 26 4.83 -1.43 -12.99
CA LEU A 26 3.75 -1.99 -13.81
C LEU A 26 3.30 -1.05 -14.92
N LYS A 27 3.78 0.20 -14.91
CA LYS A 27 3.39 1.26 -15.84
C LYS A 27 1.86 1.46 -15.86
N ASP A 28 1.22 1.25 -14.72
CA ASP A 28 -0.22 1.50 -14.50
C ASP A 28 -0.39 2.96 -14.03
N PRO A 29 -0.77 3.90 -14.92
CA PRO A 29 -0.87 5.31 -14.56
C PRO A 29 -2.08 5.61 -13.68
N TYR A 30 -3.06 4.68 -13.62
CA TYR A 30 -4.25 4.87 -12.81
C TYR A 30 -3.99 4.48 -11.35
N SER A 31 -3.07 3.55 -11.12
CA SER A 31 -2.62 3.14 -9.78
C SER A 31 -3.76 2.90 -8.78
N ASN A 32 -4.88 2.37 -9.28
CA ASN A 32 -6.07 2.15 -8.47
C ASN A 32 -5.89 0.94 -7.56
N HIS A 33 -6.76 0.79 -6.55
CA HIS A 33 -6.89 -0.42 -5.73
C HIS A 33 -7.46 -1.60 -6.52
N ASN A 34 -6.67 -2.09 -7.48
CA ASN A 34 -6.99 -3.18 -8.41
C ASN A 34 -6.31 -4.50 -7.98
N ALA A 35 -6.32 -5.51 -8.86
CA ALA A 35 -5.71 -6.81 -8.58
C ALA A 35 -4.20 -6.71 -8.25
N ASN A 36 -3.48 -5.80 -8.90
CA ASN A 36 -2.06 -5.59 -8.64
C ASN A 36 -1.81 -4.97 -7.26
N PHE A 37 -2.67 -4.05 -6.82
CA PHE A 37 -2.63 -3.52 -5.47
C PHE A 37 -2.88 -4.62 -4.42
N PHE A 38 -3.97 -5.38 -4.57
CA PHE A 38 -4.33 -6.43 -3.60
C PHE A 38 -3.41 -7.66 -3.64
N ALA A 39 -2.60 -7.85 -4.67
CA ALA A 39 -1.54 -8.87 -4.69
C ALA A 39 -0.53 -8.69 -3.54
N TRP A 40 -0.40 -7.49 -2.97
CA TRP A 40 0.48 -7.20 -1.84
C TRP A 40 -0.12 -7.56 -0.47
N LYS A 41 -1.41 -7.93 -0.39
CA LYS A 41 -2.10 -8.18 0.88
C LYS A 41 -1.41 -9.23 1.75
N ASN A 42 -0.91 -10.31 1.14
CA ASN A 42 -0.18 -11.35 1.87
C ASN A 42 1.18 -10.87 2.38
N LYS A 43 1.88 -10.02 1.61
CA LYS A 43 3.16 -9.42 2.02
C LYS A 43 2.96 -8.48 3.21
N PHE A 44 1.91 -7.67 3.20
CA PHE A 44 1.53 -6.81 4.32
C PHE A 44 1.20 -7.63 5.57
N LYS A 45 0.37 -8.67 5.42
CA LYS A 45 0.00 -9.56 6.53
C LYS A 45 1.21 -10.22 7.18
N LEU A 46 2.17 -10.70 6.38
CA LEU A 46 3.42 -11.28 6.88
C LEU A 46 4.28 -10.28 7.66
N ALA A 47 4.19 -8.98 7.32
CA ALA A 47 4.87 -7.90 8.04
C ALA A 47 4.07 -7.35 9.24
N GLY A 48 2.90 -7.93 9.57
CA GLY A 48 2.03 -7.43 10.64
C GLY A 48 1.27 -6.14 10.30
N LEU A 49 1.19 -5.80 9.01
CA LEU A 49 0.52 -4.62 8.47
C LEU A 49 -0.81 -5.00 7.81
N ASN A 50 -1.71 -4.04 7.71
CA ASN A 50 -2.96 -4.16 6.96
C ASN A 50 -2.90 -3.34 5.65
N LEU A 51 -3.31 -3.96 4.53
CA LEU A 51 -3.50 -3.26 3.26
C LEU A 51 -5.01 -3.11 3.00
N SER A 52 -5.51 -1.88 3.05
CA SER A 52 -6.90 -1.52 2.79
C SER A 52 -6.99 -0.45 1.70
N ARG A 53 -8.21 -0.06 1.33
CA ARG A 53 -8.47 1.05 0.37
C ARG A 53 -8.38 2.44 1.00
N CYS A 54 -8.30 2.50 2.33
CA CYS A 54 -8.43 3.72 3.12
C CYS A 54 -7.09 4.33 3.45
#